data_AF-A0A2S4ZC56-F1
#
_entry.id   AF-A0A2S4ZC56-F1
#
_cell.length_a   1.000
_cell.length_b   1.000
_cell.length_c   1.000
_cell.angle_alpha   90.00
_cell.angle_beta   90.00
_cell.angle_gamma   90.00
#
_symmetry.space_group_name_H-M   'P 1'
#
loop_
_entity.id
_entity.type
_entity.pdbx_description
1 polymer ?
#
loop_
_entity_poly.entity_id
_entity_poly.type
_entity_poly.pdbx_seq_one_letter_code
_entity_poly.pdbx_strand_id
1 'polypeptide(L)'
;APTRAHYEVELADGALYVGSPQTVARKIARTARDLRLSRFDLKYDIMHLPRQARARTIELLGSEVAPRVRELLSDEPARVRPGTAPK
;
A
#
# COMPACT_ATOMS: atom_id res chain seq x y z
N ALA A 1 18.68 -9.47 -13.44
CA ALA A 1 17.30 -9.52 -12.89
C ALA A 1 17.38 -9.80 -11.40
N PRO A 2 16.44 -9.30 -10.56
CA PRO A 2 16.40 -9.66 -9.15
C PRO A 2 16.22 -11.18 -8.98
N THR A 3 16.81 -11.74 -7.92
CA THR A 3 16.65 -13.16 -7.59
C THR A 3 15.28 -13.42 -6.96
N ARG A 4 14.83 -14.68 -6.99
CA ARG A 4 13.59 -15.09 -6.31
C ARG A 4 13.63 -14.78 -4.81
N ALA A 5 14.76 -15.03 -4.15
CA ALA A 5 14.95 -14.72 -2.74
C ALA A 5 14.80 -13.22 -2.45
N HIS A 6 15.35 -12.36 -3.31
CA HIS A 6 15.19 -10.91 -3.16
C HIS A 6 13.73 -10.48 -3.33
N TYR A 7 13.01 -11.06 -4.30
CA TYR A 7 11.58 -10.82 -4.46
C TYR A 7 10.77 -11.19 -3.20
N GLU A 8 11.08 -12.31 -2.55
CA GLU A 8 10.36 -12.73 -1.33
C GLU A 8 10.61 -11.80 -0.15
N VAL A 9 11.84 -11.28 0.00
CA VAL A 9 12.14 -10.24 1.00
C VAL A 9 11.34 -8.97 0.72
N GLU A 10 11.25 -8.57 -0.55
CA GLU A 10 10.49 -7.40 -0.97
C GLU A 10 8.97 -7.51 -0.67
N LEU A 11 8.42 -8.73 -0.75
CA LEU A 11 7.03 -8.98 -0.40
C LEU A 11 6.76 -8.78 1.09
N ALA A 12 7.67 -9.24 1.95
CA ALA A 12 7.53 -9.12 3.40
C ALA A 12 7.69 -7.66 3.86
N ASP A 13 8.90 -7.11 3.74
CA ASP A 13 9.28 -5.83 4.36
C ASP A 13 9.73 -4.76 3.36
N GLY A 14 9.89 -5.12 2.09
CA GLY A 14 10.33 -4.18 1.06
C GLY A 14 9.20 -3.38 0.40
N ALA A 15 9.52 -2.81 -0.77
CA ALA A 15 8.69 -1.84 -1.47
C ALA A 15 7.67 -2.47 -2.43
N LEU A 16 7.63 -3.80 -2.55
CA LEU A 16 6.64 -4.48 -3.39
C LEU A 16 5.31 -4.68 -2.64
N TYR A 17 4.24 -4.13 -3.23
CA TYR A 17 2.86 -4.28 -2.76
C TYR A 17 2.13 -5.30 -3.64
N VAL A 18 2.42 -6.58 -3.43
CA VAL A 18 1.88 -7.69 -4.23
C VAL A 18 1.27 -8.74 -3.30
N GLY A 19 0.09 -9.26 -3.69
CA GLY A 19 -0.62 -10.29 -2.93
C GLY A 19 -2.12 -10.11 -3.04
N SER A 20 -2.85 -10.61 -2.04
CA SER A 20 -4.29 -10.39 -1.93
C SER A 20 -4.61 -8.92 -1.60
N PRO A 21 -5.82 -8.44 -1.93
CA PRO A 21 -6.26 -7.08 -1.56
C PRO A 21 -6.07 -6.78 -0.08
N GLN A 22 -6.37 -7.77 0.79
CA GLN A 22 -6.23 -7.63 2.23
C GLN A 22 -4.76 -7.52 2.68
N THR A 23 -3.83 -8.24 2.04
CA THR A 23 -2.39 -8.13 2.32
C THR A 23 -1.86 -6.77 1.89
N VAL A 24 -2.22 -6.33 0.68
CA VAL A 24 -1.82 -5.02 0.15
C VAL A 24 -2.37 -3.90 1.03
N ALA A 25 -3.65 -3.94 1.41
CA ALA A 25 -4.27 -2.93 2.26
C ALA A 25 -3.59 -2.78 3.62
N ARG A 26 -3.25 -3.91 4.28
CA ARG A 26 -2.51 -3.86 5.56
C ARG A 26 -1.13 -3.24 5.39
N LYS A 27 -0.41 -3.60 4.33
CA LYS A 27 0.93 -3.07 4.05
C LYS A 27 0.87 -1.56 3.78
N ILE A 28 -0.08 -1.09 2.96
CA ILE A 28 -0.31 0.34 2.71
C ILE A 28 -0.63 1.07 4.01
N ALA A 29 -1.56 0.56 4.82
CA ALA A 29 -1.95 1.20 6.07
C ALA A 29 -0.77 1.26 7.06
N ARG A 30 0.07 0.21 7.14
CA ARG A 30 1.30 0.24 7.94
C ARG A 30 2.25 1.33 7.47
N THR A 31 2.58 1.36 6.18
CA THR A 31 3.48 2.38 5.61
C THR A 31 2.95 3.80 5.81
N ALA A 32 1.65 4.00 5.59
CA ALA A 32 1.02 5.31 5.78
C ALA A 32 1.11 5.79 7.23
N ARG A 33 0.95 4.89 8.21
CA ARG A 33 1.13 5.22 9.63
C ARG A 33 2.58 5.53 9.97
N ASP A 34 3.49 4.63 9.60
CA ASP A 34 4.92 4.72 9.95
C ASP A 34 5.54 6.02 9.40
N LEU A 35 5.14 6.40 8.19
CA LEU A 35 5.67 7.57 7.49
C LEU A 35 4.76 8.81 7.57
N ARG A 36 3.59 8.71 8.24
CA ARG A 36 2.60 9.79 8.38
C ARG A 36 2.14 10.36 7.04
N LEU A 37 1.84 9.49 6.08
CA LEU A 37 1.45 9.86 4.73
C LEU A 37 -0.02 10.30 4.68
N SER A 38 -0.28 11.36 3.92
CA SER A 38 -1.64 11.76 3.52
C SER A 38 -2.05 11.21 2.15
N ARG A 39 -1.08 10.66 1.39
CA ARG A 39 -1.26 10.15 0.02
C ARG A 39 -0.38 8.94 -0.24
N PHE A 40 -0.90 7.98 -0.98
CA PHE A 40 -0.17 6.80 -1.45
C PHE A 40 -0.42 6.63 -2.95
N ASP A 41 0.66 6.56 -3.74
CA ASP A 41 0.61 6.31 -5.18
C ASP A 41 1.18 4.91 -5.47
N LEU A 42 0.53 4.15 -6.36
CA LEU A 42 0.92 2.79 -6.72
C LEU A 42 1.34 2.72 -8.20
N LYS A 43 2.61 2.40 -8.45
CA LYS A 43 3.07 1.97 -9.77
C LYS A 43 2.66 0.50 -9.97
N TYR A 44 1.75 0.24 -10.89
CA TYR A 44 1.14 -1.09 -11.09
C TYR A 44 1.46 -1.71 -12.46
N ASP A 45 2.03 -0.95 -13.39
CA ASP A 45 2.42 -1.43 -14.71
C ASP A 45 3.90 -1.79 -14.75
N ILE A 46 4.18 -2.90 -15.43
CA ILE A 46 5.51 -3.35 -15.83
C ILE A 46 5.48 -3.74 -17.30
N MET A 47 6.64 -3.76 -17.94
CA MET A 47 6.77 -4.14 -19.35
C MET A 47 6.13 -5.51 -19.60
N HIS A 48 5.38 -5.62 -20.70
CA HIS A 48 4.67 -6.82 -21.14
C HIS A 48 3.54 -7.32 -20.23
N LEU A 49 3.07 -6.52 -19.26
CA LEU A 49 1.92 -6.89 -18.44
C LEU A 49 0.62 -6.87 -19.28
N PRO A 50 -0.15 -7.98 -19.34
CA PRO A 50 -1.41 -8.03 -20.08
C PRO A 50 -2.39 -6.95 -19.64
N ARG A 51 -3.14 -6.38 -20.59
CA ARG A 51 -4.12 -5.32 -20.31
C ARG A 51 -5.17 -5.73 -19.28
N GLN A 52 -5.59 -6.99 -19.29
CA GLN A 52 -6.57 -7.52 -18.32
C GLN A 52 -6.03 -7.53 -16.89
N ALA A 53 -4.76 -7.89 -16.70
CA ALA A 53 -4.11 -7.85 -15.38
C ALA A 53 -4.01 -6.42 -14.84
N ARG A 54 -3.70 -5.45 -15.70
CA ARG A 54 -3.72 -4.02 -15.36
C ARG A 54 -5.12 -3.55 -14.94
N ALA A 55 -6.13 -3.88 -15.75
CA ALA A 55 -7.52 -3.53 -15.44
C ALA A 55 -7.97 -4.13 -14.10
N ARG A 56 -7.65 -5.40 -13.84
CA ARG A 56 -7.97 -6.06 -12.58
C ARG A 56 -7.27 -5.42 -11.38
N THR A 57 -6.02 -4.97 -11.56
CA THR A 57 -5.30 -4.26 -10.48
C THR A 57 -6.00 -2.94 -10.13
N ILE A 58 -6.43 -2.16 -11.13
CA ILE A 58 -7.16 -0.91 -10.92
C ILE A 58 -8.50 -1.17 -10.22
N GLU A 59 -9.24 -2.19 -10.68
CA GLU A 59 -10.51 -2.60 -10.09
C GLU A 59 -10.34 -2.93 -8.61
N LEU A 60 -9.44 -3.87 -8.28
CA LEU A 60 -9.17 -4.29 -6.91
C LEU A 60 -8.68 -3.14 -6.03
N LEU A 61 -7.84 -2.25 -6.58
CA LEU A 61 -7.35 -1.09 -5.86
C LEU A 61 -8.51 -0.17 -5.45
N GLY A 62 -9.46 0.07 -6.35
CA GLY A 62 -10.60 0.95 -6.11
C GLY A 62 -11.71 0.34 -5.26
N SER A 63 -12.05 -0.94 -5.52
CA SER A 63 -13.22 -1.60 -4.90
C SER A 63 -12.92 -2.28 -3.57
N GLU A 64 -11.70 -2.79 -3.37
CA GLU A 64 -11.37 -3.59 -2.18
C GLU A 64 -10.27 -2.95 -1.33
N VAL A 65 -9.13 -2.60 -1.95
CA VAL A 65 -7.96 -2.13 -1.20
C VAL A 65 -8.19 -0.75 -0.60
N ALA A 66 -8.62 0.24 -1.40
CA ALA A 66 -8.76 1.60 -0.92
C ALA A 66 -9.80 1.76 0.20
N PRO A 67 -11.00 1.14 0.14
CA PRO A 67 -11.93 1.13 1.28
C PRO A 67 -11.29 0.49 2.51
N ARG A 68 -10.64 -0.67 2.37
CA ARG A 68 -10.03 -1.38 3.49
C ARG A 68 -8.91 -0.59 4.15
N VAL A 69 -8.10 0.14 3.38
CA VAL A 69 -7.07 1.05 3.91
C VAL A 69 -7.72 2.16 4.75
N ARG A 70 -8.81 2.76 4.26
CA ARG A 70 -9.53 3.82 5.00
C ARG A 70 -10.09 3.31 6.32
N GLU A 71 -10.70 2.12 6.33
CA GLU A 71 -11.18 1.47 7.55
C GLU A 71 -10.04 1.26 8.55
N LEU A 72 -8.95 0.63 8.11
CA LEU A 72 -7.79 0.34 8.96
C LEU A 72 -7.21 1.63 9.57
N LEU A 73 -7.17 2.73 8.82
CA LEU A 73 -6.68 4.01 9.32
C LEU A 73 -7.70 4.77 10.20
N SER A 74 -8.99 4.45 10.10
CA SER A 74 -10.06 5.07 10.90
C SER A 74 -10.29 4.38 12.24
N ASP A 75 -10.03 3.07 12.33
CA ASP A 75 -10.20 2.26 13.55
C ASP A 75 -9.19 2.59 14.68
N GLU A 76 -8.32 3.58 14.49
CA GLU A 76 -7.32 3.98 15.49
C GLU A 76 -7.63 5.39 16.01
N PRO A 77 -7.76 5.59 17.34
CA PRO A 77 -7.94 6.92 17.89
C PRO A 77 -6.73 7.76 17.50
N ALA A 78 -7.00 8.90 16.86
CA ALA A 78 -5.99 9.87 16.48
C ALA A 78 -5.08 10.13 17.68
N ARG A 79 -3.85 9.60 17.65
CA ARG A 79 -2.85 9.89 18.67
C ARG A 79 -2.36 11.31 18.43
N VAL A 80 -3.17 12.27 18.88
CA VAL A 80 -2.86 13.70 18.88
C VAL A 80 -1.59 13.87 19.72
N ARG A 81 -0.47 14.20 19.06
CA ARG A 81 0.71 14.73 19.76
C ARG A 81 0.50 16.24 19.87
N PRO A 82 0.78 16.87 21.04
CA PRO A 82 0.77 18.32 21.16
C PRO A 82 1.74 18.92 20.14
N GLY A 83 1.27 19.96 19.46
CA GLY A 83 1.86 20.50 18.23
C GLY A 83 3.30 20.94 18.37
N THR A 84 4.08 20.69 17.32
CA THR A 84 5.38 21.34 17.11
C THR A 84 5.11 22.73 16.53
N ALA A 85 5.65 23.77 17.18
CA ALA A 85 5.52 25.16 16.78
C ALA A 85 6.02 25.41 15.33
N PRO A 86 5.43 26.38 14.61
CA PRO A 86 5.90 26.75 13.28
C PRO A 86 7.31 27.37 13.35
N LYS A 87 8.12 27.07 12.35
CA LYS A 87 9.44 27.67 12.13
C LYS A 87 9.31 29.02 11.43
#